data_AF-A0A662BTW9-F1
#
_entry.id   AF-A0A662BTW9-F1
#
_cell.length_a   1.000
_cell.length_b   1.000
_cell.length_c   1.000
_cell.angle_alpha   90.00
_cell.angle_beta   90.00
_cell.angle_gamma   90.00
#
_symmetry.space_group_name_H-M   'P 1'
#
loop_
_entity.id
_entity.type
_entity.pdbx_description
1 polymer ?
#
loop_
_entity_poly.entity_id
_entity_poly.type
_entity_poly.pdbx_seq_one_letter_code
_entity_poly.pdbx_strand_id
1 'polypeptide(L)'
;MKHLRPLFMVIVISMAYTGFSQEIPRHVFCSGGDNYETAAVQLAWTIGQAEPEATTYQPIVILCSGFQQFDDQLVSVKEIEENFEILLYPNPCKDFVRLDANFEQSTEIRYTLYDYSGKAILSQKLSGYSSYRETIELGSLAPGIYNLMLRIGSGNANEFKSFKLIRN
;
A
#
# COMPACT_ATOMS: atom_id res chain seq x y z
N MET A 1 7.72 21.61 -50.25
CA MET A 1 8.44 21.96 -49.00
C MET A 1 7.54 22.45 -47.84
N LYS A 2 6.27 22.86 -48.05
CA LYS A 2 5.41 23.42 -46.98
C LYS A 2 4.88 22.39 -45.96
N HIS A 3 4.84 21.10 -46.31
CA HIS A 3 4.36 20.02 -45.43
C HIS A 3 5.46 19.26 -44.68
N LEU A 4 6.74 19.61 -44.89
CA LEU A 4 7.87 18.91 -44.24
C LEU A 4 8.01 19.28 -42.75
N ARG A 5 7.67 20.52 -42.40
CA ARG A 5 7.69 21.03 -41.02
C ARG A 5 6.67 20.34 -40.10
N PRO A 6 5.38 20.21 -40.47
CA PRO A 6 4.42 19.51 -39.61
C PRO A 6 4.72 18.01 -39.50
N LEU A 7 5.25 17.37 -40.56
CA LEU A 7 5.65 15.96 -40.52
C LEU A 7 6.78 15.71 -39.51
N PHE A 8 7.80 16.56 -39.50
CA PHE A 8 8.90 16.46 -38.52
C PHE A 8 8.40 16.63 -37.08
N MET A 9 7.43 17.53 -36.85
CA MET A 9 6.86 17.77 -35.52
C MET A 9 6.07 16.55 -35.01
N VAL A 10 5.33 15.87 -35.89
CA VAL A 10 4.59 14.63 -35.55
C VAL A 10 5.56 13.49 -35.20
N ILE A 11 6.68 13.37 -35.91
CA ILE A 11 7.70 12.34 -35.64
C ILE A 11 8.34 12.55 -34.26
N VAL A 12 8.71 13.79 -33.91
CA VAL A 12 9.30 14.11 -32.61
C VAL A 12 8.32 13.83 -31.46
N ILE A 13 7.04 14.14 -31.63
CA ILE A 13 6.00 13.86 -30.64
C ILE A 13 5.78 12.36 -30.50
N SER A 14 5.75 11.60 -31.60
CA SER A 14 5.62 10.14 -31.57
C SER A 14 6.77 9.43 -30.85
N MET A 15 8.01 9.94 -30.97
CA MET A 15 9.18 9.39 -30.26
C MET A 15 9.15 9.67 -28.75
N ALA A 16 8.48 10.73 -28.30
CA ALA A 16 8.34 11.02 -26.88
C ALA A 16 7.43 10.02 -26.14
N TYR A 17 6.57 9.28 -26.87
CA TYR A 17 5.67 8.28 -26.28
C TYR A 17 6.29 6.88 -26.13
N THR A 18 7.52 6.65 -26.62
CA THR A 18 8.21 5.35 -26.48
C THR A 18 9.20 5.33 -25.32
N GLY A 19 8.99 6.17 -24.30
CA GLY A 19 9.77 6.12 -23.08
C GLY A 19 9.53 4.79 -22.36
N PHE A 20 10.53 3.91 -22.37
CA PHE A 20 10.54 2.75 -21.49
C PHE A 20 10.43 3.23 -20.04
N SER A 21 9.40 2.78 -19.34
CA SER A 21 9.37 2.90 -17.88
C SER A 21 10.53 2.06 -17.34
N GLN A 22 11.52 2.72 -16.73
CA GLN A 22 12.62 2.02 -16.08
C GLN A 22 12.19 1.64 -14.67
N GLU A 23 12.25 0.35 -14.37
CA GLU A 23 12.22 -0.14 -13.00
C GLU A 23 13.66 -0.10 -12.47
N ILE A 24 13.87 0.52 -11.30
CA ILE A 24 15.16 0.45 -10.62
C ILE A 24 15.12 -0.79 -9.73
N PRO A 25 15.76 -1.92 -10.12
CA PRO A 25 15.84 -3.06 -9.23
C PRO A 25 16.68 -2.69 -8.01
N ARG A 26 16.34 -3.31 -6.87
CA ARG A 26 17.18 -3.25 -5.68
C ARG A 26 18.57 -3.82 -6.00
N HIS A 27 19.62 -3.07 -5.68
CA HIS A 27 21.00 -3.47 -5.86
C HIS A 27 21.82 -3.02 -4.65
N VAL A 28 22.85 -3.79 -4.31
CA VAL A 28 23.74 -3.51 -3.18
C VAL A 28 25.19 -3.45 -3.68
N PHE A 29 25.93 -2.44 -3.23
CA PHE A 29 27.39 -2.38 -3.42
C PHE A 29 28.05 -2.97 -2.17
N CYS A 30 28.66 -4.14 -2.32
CA CYS A 30 29.29 -4.87 -1.22
C CYS A 30 30.73 -5.25 -1.57
N SER A 31 31.59 -5.35 -0.56
CA SER A 31 32.98 -5.81 -0.70
C SER A 31 33.08 -7.33 -0.90
N GLY A 32 32.00 -8.06 -0.64
CA GLY A 32 31.86 -9.49 -0.89
C GLY A 32 30.46 -10.00 -0.55
N GLY A 33 30.07 -11.14 -1.13
CA GLY A 33 28.79 -11.79 -0.88
C GLY A 33 28.67 -13.12 -1.62
N ASP A 34 27.75 -13.96 -1.17
CA ASP A 34 27.48 -15.27 -1.78
C ASP A 34 26.04 -15.71 -1.52
N ASN A 35 25.56 -16.69 -2.30
CA ASN A 35 24.26 -17.32 -2.16
C ASN A 35 24.38 -18.84 -2.12
N TYR A 36 23.62 -19.47 -1.22
CA TYR A 36 23.59 -20.92 -1.07
C TYR A 36 22.15 -21.39 -0.85
N GLU A 37 21.71 -22.36 -1.65
CA GLU A 37 20.34 -22.87 -1.63
C GLU A 37 20.32 -24.40 -1.54
N THR A 38 19.50 -24.90 -0.62
CA THR A 38 19.18 -26.32 -0.44
C THR A 38 17.68 -26.46 -0.21
N ALA A 39 17.14 -27.68 -0.30
CA ALA A 39 15.71 -27.94 -0.09
C ALA A 39 15.17 -27.51 1.29
N ALA A 40 16.03 -27.27 2.28
CA ALA A 40 15.63 -26.90 3.64
C ALA A 40 16.10 -25.49 4.05
N VAL A 41 17.12 -24.93 3.39
CA VAL A 41 17.77 -23.68 3.80
C VAL A 41 18.18 -22.88 2.57
N GLN A 42 17.82 -21.61 2.59
CA GLN A 42 18.34 -20.59 1.68
C GLN A 42 19.12 -19.56 2.49
N LEU A 43 20.38 -19.34 2.11
CA LEU A 43 21.27 -18.38 2.74
C LEU A 43 21.80 -17.42 1.68
N ALA A 44 21.62 -16.13 1.90
CA ALA A 44 22.27 -15.09 1.11
C ALA A 44 22.92 -14.11 2.10
N TRP A 45 24.14 -13.67 1.79
CA TRP A 45 24.85 -12.73 2.65
C TRP A 45 25.71 -11.78 1.84
N THR A 46 25.91 -10.57 2.37
CA THR A 46 26.83 -9.56 1.83
C THR A 46 27.61 -8.89 2.96
N ILE A 47 28.83 -8.45 2.69
CA ILE A 47 29.72 -7.74 3.62
C ILE A 47 30.05 -6.36 3.06
N GLY A 48 30.06 -5.35 3.93
CA GLY A 48 30.43 -3.98 3.58
C GLY A 48 29.25 -3.03 3.31
N GLN A 49 28.02 -3.47 3.59
CA GLN A 49 26.86 -2.58 3.56
C GLN A 49 26.83 -1.65 4.79
N ALA A 50 26.48 -0.38 4.57
CA ALA A 50 26.31 0.61 5.63
C ALA A 50 24.85 0.61 6.09
N GLU A 51 24.51 -0.26 7.05
CA GLU A 51 23.20 -0.23 7.71
C GLU A 51 23.32 -0.50 9.21
N PRO A 52 22.53 0.20 10.04
CA PRO A 52 22.39 -0.11 11.45
C PRO A 52 21.05 -0.82 11.70
N GLU A 53 21.05 -2.14 11.99
CA GLU A 53 20.27 -2.75 13.10
C GLU A 53 20.41 -4.28 13.15
N ALA A 54 20.96 -4.76 14.28
CA ALA A 54 20.31 -5.52 15.37
C ALA A 54 19.88 -6.97 15.07
N THR A 55 20.83 -7.88 15.30
CA THR A 55 20.62 -9.33 15.42
C THR A 55 19.55 -9.64 16.49
N THR A 56 18.37 -10.11 16.07
CA THR A 56 17.39 -10.69 17.00
C THR A 56 17.47 -12.22 16.94
N TYR A 57 17.76 -12.84 18.07
CA TYR A 57 17.74 -14.30 18.22
C TYR A 57 16.30 -14.80 18.30
N GLN A 58 15.86 -15.60 17.33
CA GLN A 58 14.72 -16.51 17.54
C GLN A 58 15.02 -17.91 16.93
N PRO A 59 14.36 -18.97 17.41
CA PRO A 59 14.85 -20.35 17.24
C PRO A 59 14.62 -21.03 15.87
N ILE A 60 14.07 -20.34 14.84
CA ILE A 60 13.67 -20.94 13.53
C ILE A 60 13.87 -19.98 12.31
N VAL A 61 14.60 -18.88 12.47
CA VAL A 61 14.35 -17.59 11.79
C VAL A 61 15.05 -17.35 10.44
N ILE A 62 14.33 -16.68 9.53
CA ILE A 62 14.88 -15.90 8.41
C ILE A 62 15.16 -14.48 8.88
N LEU A 63 16.44 -14.09 8.97
CA LEU A 63 16.88 -12.72 9.26
C LEU A 63 17.35 -12.07 7.96
N CYS A 64 16.46 -11.34 7.29
CA CYS A 64 16.85 -10.49 6.18
C CYS A 64 17.01 -9.05 6.68
N SER A 65 18.22 -8.50 6.56
CA SER A 65 18.49 -7.08 6.83
C SER A 65 18.86 -6.39 5.52
N GLY A 66 18.44 -5.14 5.37
CA GLY A 66 18.77 -4.29 4.22
C GLY A 66 18.23 -4.75 2.87
N PHE A 67 19.05 -4.58 1.84
CA PHE A 67 18.70 -4.87 0.44
C PHE A 67 18.37 -6.34 0.15
N GLN A 68 18.74 -7.27 1.04
CA GLN A 68 18.41 -8.70 0.95
C GLN A 68 17.06 -9.07 1.58
N GLN A 69 16.28 -8.08 2.02
CA GLN A 69 14.89 -8.29 2.42
C GLN A 69 14.06 -8.82 1.25
N PHE A 70 13.30 -9.88 1.47
CA PHE A 70 12.29 -10.33 0.52
C PHE A 70 11.38 -9.16 0.15
N ASP A 71 11.05 -9.01 -1.15
CA ASP A 71 10.04 -8.04 -1.56
C ASP A 71 8.70 -8.60 -1.06
N ASP A 72 8.06 -7.95 -0.08
CA ASP A 72 6.75 -8.37 0.39
C ASP A 72 5.68 -7.94 -0.65
N GLN A 73 5.80 -8.51 -1.86
CA GLN A 73 4.72 -8.53 -2.86
C GLN A 73 3.64 -9.54 -2.48
N LEU A 74 3.83 -10.24 -1.35
CA LEU A 74 2.80 -11.01 -0.70
C LEU A 74 1.78 -10.03 -0.13
N VAL A 75 0.68 -9.84 -0.87
CA VAL A 75 -0.61 -9.55 -0.25
C VAL A 75 -0.93 -10.79 0.60
N SER A 76 -0.31 -10.88 1.78
CA SER A 76 -0.60 -11.92 2.74
C SER A 76 -2.04 -11.70 3.18
N VAL A 77 -2.95 -12.51 2.65
CA VAL A 77 -4.23 -12.75 3.30
C VAL A 77 -3.87 -13.50 4.57
N LYS A 78 -3.51 -12.76 5.60
CA LYS A 78 -3.62 -13.26 6.95
C LYS A 78 -5.13 -13.44 7.13
N GLU A 79 -5.61 -14.67 6.99
CA GLU A 79 -6.85 -15.10 7.64
C GLU A 79 -6.57 -15.02 9.15
N ILE A 80 -6.49 -13.79 9.66
CA ILE A 80 -6.94 -13.54 11.01
C ILE A 80 -8.42 -13.91 10.92
N GLU A 81 -8.90 -14.79 11.79
CA GLU A 81 -10.32 -14.78 12.15
C GLU A 81 -10.59 -13.38 12.69
N GLU A 82 -10.85 -12.44 11.79
CA GLU A 82 -11.21 -11.10 12.17
C GLU A 82 -12.60 -11.21 12.76
N ASN A 83 -12.74 -10.88 14.04
CA ASN A 83 -14.03 -10.79 14.72
C ASN A 83 -14.89 -9.62 14.20
N PHE A 84 -14.59 -9.14 13.00
CA PHE A 84 -15.25 -8.04 12.34
C PHE A 84 -15.15 -8.16 10.82
N GLU A 85 -16.21 -7.73 10.13
CA GLU A 85 -16.29 -7.69 8.68
C GLU A 85 -16.38 -6.24 8.23
N ILE A 86 -15.49 -5.82 7.32
CA ILE A 86 -15.49 -4.46 6.78
C ILE A 86 -15.57 -4.55 5.26
N LEU A 87 -16.66 -4.04 4.71
CA LEU A 87 -16.94 -3.98 3.29
C LEU A 87 -16.97 -2.53 2.83
N LEU A 88 -16.35 -2.29 1.68
CA LEU A 88 -16.25 -0.95 1.12
C LEU A 88 -16.52 -0.99 -0.39
N TYR A 89 -17.62 -0.35 -0.82
CA TYR A 89 -18.14 -0.48 -2.17
C TYR A 89 -19.00 0.72 -2.61
N PRO A 90 -19.10 1.01 -3.92
CA PRO A 90 -18.31 0.44 -4.99
C PRO A 90 -16.87 0.98 -4.99
N ASN A 91 -15.92 0.18 -5.43
CA ASN A 91 -14.56 0.61 -5.73
C ASN A 91 -14.14 -0.06 -7.05
N PRO A 92 -13.93 0.68 -8.16
CA PRO A 92 -13.91 2.14 -8.30
C PRO A 92 -15.25 2.85 -8.00
N CYS A 93 -15.16 4.11 -7.57
CA CYS A 93 -16.30 4.98 -7.19
C CYS A 93 -16.33 6.26 -8.05
N LYS A 94 -17.50 6.93 -8.08
CA LYS A 94 -17.67 8.25 -8.72
C LYS A 94 -17.95 9.32 -7.68
N ASP A 95 -19.15 9.27 -7.10
CA ASP A 95 -19.66 10.34 -6.24
C ASP A 95 -19.62 9.96 -4.76
N PHE A 96 -19.75 8.68 -4.44
CA PHE A 96 -19.75 8.18 -3.07
C PHE A 96 -19.15 6.79 -2.98
N VAL A 97 -18.77 6.42 -1.75
CA VAL A 97 -18.46 5.04 -1.38
C VAL A 97 -19.18 4.69 -0.08
N ARG A 98 -19.68 3.47 0.03
CA ARG A 98 -20.32 2.95 1.24
C ARG A 98 -19.33 2.13 2.03
N LEU A 99 -19.26 2.40 3.32
CA LEU A 99 -18.53 1.65 4.33
C LEU A 99 -19.55 0.90 5.19
N ASP A 100 -19.58 -0.42 5.09
CA ASP A 100 -20.30 -1.29 6.00
C ASP A 100 -19.27 -1.97 6.92
N ALA A 101 -19.44 -1.84 8.23
CA ALA A 101 -18.51 -2.40 9.21
C ALA A 101 -19.29 -3.07 10.34
N ASN A 102 -19.11 -4.37 10.52
CA ASN A 102 -19.77 -5.20 11.52
C ASN A 102 -18.75 -5.77 12.49
N PHE A 103 -19.03 -5.72 13.78
CA PHE A 103 -18.17 -6.17 14.87
C PHE A 103 -19.01 -7.04 15.81
N GLU A 104 -18.41 -8.05 16.44
CA GLU A 104 -19.10 -8.85 17.47
C GLU A 104 -19.55 -8.01 18.68
N GLN A 105 -18.79 -6.97 19.02
CA GLN A 105 -19.05 -6.12 20.18
C GLN A 105 -19.08 -4.64 19.78
N SER A 106 -19.72 -3.81 20.61
CA SER A 106 -19.71 -2.36 20.43
C SER A 106 -18.29 -1.82 20.41
N THR A 107 -17.88 -1.32 19.25
CA THR A 107 -16.49 -0.94 18.97
C THR A 107 -16.44 0.49 18.46
N GLU A 108 -15.50 1.30 18.97
CA GLU A 108 -15.23 2.63 18.42
C GLU A 108 -14.42 2.50 17.12
N ILE A 109 -14.81 3.26 16.10
CA ILE A 109 -14.11 3.33 14.82
C ILE A 109 -13.85 4.79 14.49
N ARG A 110 -12.67 5.09 13.97
CA ARG A 110 -12.38 6.36 13.31
C ARG A 110 -11.92 6.09 11.90
N TYR A 111 -12.59 6.69 10.92
CA TYR A 111 -12.14 6.66 9.54
C TYR A 111 -11.52 8.00 9.17
N THR A 112 -10.43 7.97 8.41
CA THR A 112 -9.75 9.16 7.88
C THR A 112 -9.42 8.94 6.42
N LEU A 113 -9.84 9.87 5.57
CA LEU A 113 -9.57 9.86 4.13
C LEU A 113 -8.34 10.72 3.85
N TYR A 114 -7.37 10.17 3.14
CA TYR A 114 -6.15 10.84 2.72
C TYR A 114 -6.10 10.96 1.19
N ASP A 115 -5.55 12.06 0.69
CA ASP A 115 -5.18 12.19 -0.71
C ASP A 115 -3.86 11.44 -1.03
N TYR A 116 -3.47 11.44 -2.30
CA TYR A 116 -2.23 10.82 -2.77
C TYR A 116 -0.95 11.40 -2.16
N SER A 117 -1.02 12.61 -1.58
CA SER A 117 0.10 13.26 -0.88
C SER A 117 0.16 12.93 0.62
N GLY A 118 -0.83 12.17 1.12
CA GLY A 118 -0.96 11.84 2.54
C GLY A 118 -1.63 12.95 3.37
N LYS A 119 -2.26 13.94 2.72
CA LYS A 119 -3.03 14.99 3.42
C LYS A 119 -4.40 14.45 3.82
N ALA A 120 -4.76 14.60 5.09
CA ALA A 120 -6.09 14.24 5.59
C ALA A 120 -7.15 15.21 5.02
N ILE A 121 -8.14 14.66 4.32
CA ILE A 121 -9.26 15.39 3.72
C ILE A 121 -10.48 15.38 4.66
N LEU A 122 -10.78 14.21 5.22
CA LEU A 122 -11.95 13.97 6.06
C LEU A 122 -11.55 13.04 7.21
N SER A 123 -12.05 13.30 8.41
CA SER A 123 -11.90 12.37 9.54
C SER A 123 -13.17 12.38 10.37
N GLN A 124 -13.73 11.20 10.63
CA GLN A 124 -14.96 11.06 11.40
C GLN A 124 -14.84 9.87 12.36
N LYS A 125 -15.42 10.06 13.54
CA LYS A 125 -15.49 9.06 14.60
C LYS A 125 -16.90 8.51 14.67
N LEU A 126 -17.00 7.19 14.67
CA LEU A 126 -18.22 6.41 14.83
C LEU A 126 -18.06 5.60 16.13
N SER A 127 -19.00 5.71 17.06
CA SER A 127 -18.91 5.02 18.34
C SER A 127 -20.28 4.63 18.85
N GLY A 128 -20.35 3.53 19.61
CA GLY A 128 -21.56 3.13 20.33
C GLY A 128 -22.41 2.07 19.64
N TYR A 129 -21.94 1.47 18.54
CA TYR A 129 -22.64 0.41 17.82
C TYR A 129 -21.72 -0.75 17.46
N SER A 130 -22.32 -1.92 17.24
CA SER A 130 -21.66 -3.12 16.70
C SER A 130 -21.73 -3.19 15.18
N SER A 131 -22.60 -2.40 14.54
CA SER A 131 -22.74 -2.33 13.08
C SER A 131 -22.85 -0.88 12.65
N TYR A 132 -22.05 -0.52 11.65
CA TYR A 132 -22.00 0.81 11.07
C TYR A 132 -22.23 0.72 9.56
N ARG A 133 -23.05 1.63 9.04
CA ARG A 133 -23.25 1.83 7.61
C ARG A 133 -23.14 3.32 7.34
N GLU A 134 -22.02 3.72 6.75
CA GLU A 134 -21.73 5.12 6.44
C GLU A 134 -21.60 5.33 4.93
N THR A 135 -22.13 6.44 4.43
CA THR A 135 -21.90 6.88 3.06
C THR A 135 -20.89 8.02 3.06
N ILE A 136 -19.73 7.78 2.46
CA ILE A 136 -18.67 8.77 2.34
C ILE A 136 -18.84 9.46 1.00
N GLU A 137 -19.25 10.73 1.05
CA GLU A 137 -19.37 11.58 -0.13
C GLU A 137 -17.98 11.95 -0.65
N LEU A 138 -17.72 11.56 -1.89
CA LEU A 138 -16.47 11.81 -2.58
C LEU A 138 -16.63 12.85 -3.68
N GLY A 139 -17.84 13.13 -4.18
CA GLY A 139 -18.10 13.85 -5.45
C GLY A 139 -17.43 15.22 -5.62
N SER A 140 -17.09 15.92 -4.54
CA SER A 140 -16.41 17.22 -4.58
C SER A 140 -14.89 17.14 -4.80
N LEU A 141 -14.29 15.96 -4.65
CA LEU A 141 -12.85 15.74 -4.84
C LEU A 141 -12.48 15.68 -6.33
N ALA A 142 -11.19 15.57 -6.67
CA ALA A 142 -10.75 15.32 -8.04
C ALA A 142 -10.72 13.80 -8.33
N PRO A 143 -10.87 13.35 -9.59
CA PRO A 143 -10.57 11.97 -9.96
C PRO A 143 -9.13 11.60 -9.58
N GLY A 144 -8.93 10.40 -9.04
CA GLY A 144 -7.63 9.99 -8.52
C GLY A 144 -7.67 8.88 -7.50
N ILE A 145 -6.53 8.65 -6.85
CA ILE A 145 -6.36 7.63 -5.81
C ILE A 145 -6.41 8.30 -4.43
N TYR A 146 -7.20 7.71 -3.54
CA TYR A 146 -7.32 8.10 -2.15
C TYR A 146 -7.07 6.89 -1.24
N ASN A 147 -6.68 7.14 0.01
CA ASN A 147 -6.51 6.10 1.01
C ASN A 147 -7.48 6.34 2.17
N LEU A 148 -8.33 5.37 2.45
CA LEU A 148 -9.21 5.38 3.63
C LEU A 148 -8.56 4.54 4.73
N MET A 149 -8.17 5.20 5.82
CA MET A 149 -7.63 4.55 7.01
C MET A 149 -8.70 4.42 8.07
N LEU A 150 -8.97 3.20 8.51
CA LEU A 150 -9.81 2.87 9.65
C LEU A 150 -8.93 2.58 10.86
N ARG A 151 -9.25 3.21 11.98
CA ARG A 151 -8.73 2.89 13.30
C ARG A 151 -9.87 2.28 14.10
N ILE A 152 -9.70 1.04 14.54
CA ILE A 152 -10.69 0.24 15.24
C ILE A 152 -10.23 0.08 16.69
N GLY A 153 -11.15 0.30 17.64
CA GLY A 153 -10.88 0.20 19.07
C GLY A 153 -10.59 1.55 19.73
N SER A 154 -10.58 1.53 21.07
CA SER A 154 -10.26 2.69 21.92
C SER A 154 -9.29 2.24 23.01
N GLY A 155 -8.13 2.90 23.11
CA GLY A 155 -7.07 2.57 24.10
C GLY A 155 -5.79 2.01 23.48
N ASN A 156 -5.15 1.04 24.14
CA ASN A 156 -3.84 0.47 23.74
C ASN A 156 -3.94 -0.60 22.64
N ALA A 157 -5.12 -1.17 22.40
CA ALA A 157 -5.39 -2.12 21.33
C ALA A 157 -6.13 -1.42 20.19
N ASN A 158 -5.40 -0.63 19.40
CA ASN A 158 -5.95 -0.07 18.16
C ASN A 158 -5.51 -0.96 17.00
N GLU A 159 -6.46 -1.38 16.20
CA GLU A 159 -6.20 -2.04 14.93
C GLU A 159 -6.37 -1.02 13.80
N PHE A 160 -5.47 -1.06 12.82
CA PHE A 160 -5.48 -0.16 11.68
C PHE A 160 -5.71 -0.95 10.40
N LYS A 161 -6.71 -0.54 9.62
CA LYS A 161 -6.94 -1.04 8.26
C LYS A 161 -6.89 0.10 7.27
N SER A 162 -6.30 -0.16 6.10
CA SER A 162 -6.26 0.82 5.02
C SER A 162 -6.89 0.24 3.75
N PHE A 163 -7.68 1.08 3.07
CA PHE A 163 -8.33 0.73 1.81
C PHE A 163 -7.93 1.74 0.75
N LYS A 164 -7.47 1.24 -0.39
CA LYS A 164 -7.21 2.07 -1.58
C LYS A 164 -8.52 2.33 -2.29
N LEU A 165 -8.88 3.59 -2.46
CA LEU A 165 -10.04 4.04 -3.22
C LEU A 165 -9.62 4.57 -4.58
N ILE A 166 -10.30 4.12 -5.63
CA ILE A 166 -10.13 4.62 -6.99
C ILE A 166 -11.36 5.44 -7.35
N ARG A 167 -11.19 6.75 -7.52
CA ARG A 167 -12.25 7.66 -7.95
C ARG A 167 -12.09 8.00 -9.43
N ASN A 168 -13.14 7.74 -10.21
CA ASN A 168 -13.23 8.07 -11.64
C ASN A 168 -13.76 9.48 -11.91
#